data_AF-A0A7X6SGX0-F1
#
_entry.id   AF-A0A7X6SGX0-F1
#
_cell.length_a   1.000
_cell.length_b   1.000
_cell.length_c   1.000
_cell.angle_alpha   90.00
_cell.angle_beta   90.00
_cell.angle_gamma   90.00
#
_symmetry.space_group_name_H-M   'P 1'
#
loop_
_entity.id
_entity.type
_entity.pdbx_description
1 polymer ?
#
loop_
_entity_poly.entity_id
_entity_poly.type
_entity_poly.pdbx_seq_one_letter_code
_entity_poly.pdbx_strand_id
1 'polypeptide(L)'
;NPRGWQDAAQAAASETNRERLEVLRRELDAKTRDTRAALEQSGRSIQLIPDEPLVRVEVMVDSNGTTLPLGQAGPHLREVCNALESQYGESVRETLDRLLGSTFLEHMRERIGQAGVLIDEINQVLRDHPTETDQTMLRIRLEPGQNASIVNAVSGPRLSDPTVAAQVRDFLKQKVDEAKRAASDEGQAGWHGALAEHLDYRNWYDISLEHRVGGGRWAPLTTRRYAELSGGARAVMLMLPLVAALAAQYRRLPQAPRPLWLDEAFDGLDPRNRSMVMRLLQRFDLDVLLAGPGRLVNVAAVPAAAIYQVVRAPAPEPGADLMAELWAGNTLEAIELPLTWLDGDQESAVPPDQDALL
;
A
#
# COMPACT_ATOMS: atom_id res chain seq x y z
N ASN A 1 55.45 77.25 -9.01
CA ASN A 1 54.47 76.22 -9.37
C ASN A 1 55.17 75.03 -10.00
N PRO A 2 55.38 73.95 -9.24
CA PRO A 2 56.15 72.80 -9.72
C PRO A 2 55.30 71.98 -10.72
N ARG A 3 55.89 71.69 -11.88
CA ARG A 3 55.31 70.97 -13.04
C ARG A 3 55.13 69.44 -12.83
N GLY A 4 55.10 68.94 -11.58
CA GLY A 4 55.08 67.50 -11.30
C GLY A 4 53.86 66.98 -10.52
N TRP A 5 52.93 67.84 -10.12
CA TRP A 5 51.80 67.44 -9.26
C TRP A 5 50.58 66.90 -10.01
N GLN A 6 50.35 67.32 -11.26
CA GLN A 6 49.25 66.78 -12.08
C GLN A 6 49.52 65.34 -12.55
N ASP A 7 50.79 65.02 -12.90
CA ASP A 7 51.20 63.66 -13.27
C ASP A 7 51.15 62.69 -12.10
N ALA A 8 51.51 63.13 -10.89
CA ALA A 8 51.47 62.27 -9.70
C ALA A 8 50.04 61.90 -9.28
N ALA A 9 49.09 62.84 -9.37
CA ALA A 9 47.69 62.58 -9.04
C ALA A 9 47.00 61.70 -10.10
N GLN A 10 47.30 61.87 -11.39
CA GLN A 10 46.82 61.01 -12.47
C GLN A 10 47.46 59.61 -12.43
N ALA A 11 48.75 59.51 -12.08
CA ALA A 11 49.41 58.23 -11.87
C ALA A 11 48.80 57.46 -10.68
N ALA A 12 48.57 58.13 -9.55
CA ALA A 12 47.93 57.51 -8.38
C ALA A 12 46.49 57.03 -8.67
N ALA A 13 45.71 57.80 -9.43
CA ALA A 13 44.38 57.39 -9.87
C ALA A 13 44.42 56.22 -10.87
N SER A 14 45.42 56.16 -11.75
CA SER A 14 45.65 55.05 -12.67
C SER A 14 46.05 53.76 -11.94
N GLU A 15 46.91 53.87 -10.93
CA GLU A 15 47.31 52.76 -10.03
C GLU A 15 46.08 52.20 -9.30
N THR A 16 45.28 53.08 -8.69
CA THR A 16 44.05 52.69 -7.96
C THR A 16 43.02 52.01 -8.87
N ASN A 17 42.88 52.49 -10.11
CA ASN A 17 41.98 51.87 -11.09
C ASN A 17 42.50 50.51 -11.56
N ARG A 18 43.82 50.32 -11.70
CA ARG A 18 44.42 49.00 -12.00
C ARG A 18 44.15 48.00 -10.89
N GLU A 19 44.42 48.37 -9.64
CA GLU A 19 44.17 47.51 -8.48
C GLU A 19 42.70 47.09 -8.40
N ARG A 20 41.78 48.03 -8.64
CA ARG A 20 40.33 47.74 -8.61
C ARG A 20 39.89 46.85 -9.77
N LEU A 21 40.48 47.01 -10.95
CA LEU A 21 40.22 46.16 -12.12
C LEU A 21 40.74 44.73 -11.89
N GLU A 22 41.89 44.57 -11.23
CA GLU A 22 42.44 43.26 -10.85
C GLU A 22 41.55 42.52 -9.84
N VAL A 23 41.00 43.23 -8.84
CA VAL A 23 40.05 42.64 -7.88
C VAL A 23 38.78 42.16 -8.59
N LEU A 24 38.17 43.00 -9.43
CA LEU A 24 36.97 42.64 -10.20
C LEU A 24 37.23 41.46 -11.15
N ARG A 25 38.43 41.36 -11.74
CA ARG A 25 38.81 40.24 -12.61
C ARG A 25 38.90 38.92 -11.84
N ARG A 26 39.50 38.94 -10.63
CA ARG A 26 39.55 37.75 -9.76
C ARG A 26 38.16 37.29 -9.33
N GLU A 27 37.26 38.23 -9.01
CA GLU A 27 35.87 37.90 -8.66
C GLU A 27 35.10 37.31 -9.86
N LEU A 28 35.29 37.88 -11.06
CA LEU A 28 34.70 37.37 -12.29
C LEU A 28 35.19 35.96 -12.61
N ASP A 29 36.50 35.71 -12.50
CA ASP A 29 37.08 34.38 -12.71
C ASP A 29 36.53 33.35 -11.71
N ALA A 30 36.39 33.74 -10.44
CA ALA A 30 35.81 32.87 -9.42
C ALA A 30 34.35 32.51 -9.74
N LYS A 31 33.48 33.51 -9.99
CA LYS A 31 32.07 33.28 -10.35
C LYS A 31 31.92 32.47 -11.64
N THR A 32 32.80 32.70 -12.61
CA THR A 32 32.79 31.96 -13.88
C THR A 32 33.13 30.49 -13.67
N ARG A 33 34.10 30.17 -12.80
CA ARG A 33 34.42 28.77 -12.47
C ARG A 33 33.23 28.04 -11.84
N ASP A 34 32.56 28.66 -10.88
CA ASP A 34 31.40 28.06 -10.21
C ASP A 34 30.25 27.83 -11.22
N THR A 35 29.99 28.83 -12.07
CA THR A 35 28.94 28.75 -13.10
C THR A 35 29.29 27.71 -14.16
N ARG A 36 30.56 27.60 -14.55
CA ARG A 36 31.04 26.60 -15.51
C ARG A 36 30.82 25.19 -14.99
N ALA A 37 31.17 24.92 -13.74
CA ALA A 37 30.97 23.62 -13.10
C ALA A 37 29.48 23.18 -13.10
N ALA A 38 28.56 24.13 -12.91
CA ALA A 38 27.13 23.86 -12.99
C ALA A 38 26.65 23.60 -14.44
N LEU A 39 27.14 24.37 -15.42
CA LEU A 39 26.75 24.24 -16.83
C LEU A 39 27.30 22.95 -17.48
N GLU A 40 28.51 22.55 -17.12
CA GLU A 40 29.18 21.37 -17.70
C GLU A 40 28.45 20.07 -17.38
N GLN A 41 27.74 19.99 -16.25
CA GLN A 41 26.86 18.86 -15.90
C GLN A 41 25.74 18.65 -16.94
N SER A 42 25.40 19.68 -17.70
CA SER A 42 24.37 19.67 -18.75
C SER A 42 24.94 19.79 -20.17
N GLY A 43 26.27 19.63 -20.34
CA GLY A 43 26.94 19.74 -21.64
C GLY A 43 27.07 21.17 -22.19
N ARG A 44 26.96 22.18 -21.32
CA ARG A 44 27.07 23.61 -21.66
C ARG A 44 28.32 24.20 -21.01
N SER A 45 28.76 25.38 -21.45
CA SER A 45 29.97 26.01 -20.89
C SER A 45 29.89 27.54 -20.90
N ILE A 46 30.69 28.18 -20.06
CA ILE A 46 30.89 29.64 -20.07
C ILE A 46 32.38 29.92 -20.31
N GLN A 47 32.67 30.87 -21.19
CA GLN A 47 34.03 31.26 -21.58
C GLN A 47 34.24 32.76 -21.39
N LEU A 48 35.46 33.10 -20.95
CA LEU A 48 35.93 34.48 -20.81
C LEU A 48 36.88 34.75 -21.97
N ILE A 49 36.47 35.66 -22.86
CA ILE A 49 37.25 36.08 -24.01
C ILE A 49 37.93 37.40 -23.64
N PRO A 50 39.27 37.47 -23.63
CA PRO A 50 40.00 38.71 -23.40
C PRO A 50 39.65 39.73 -24.50
N ASP A 51 39.24 40.95 -24.12
CA ASP A 51 38.87 42.03 -25.03
C ASP A 51 39.32 43.38 -24.45
N GLU A 52 40.64 43.62 -24.43
CA GLU A 52 41.27 44.68 -23.63
C GLU A 52 40.68 46.08 -23.91
N PRO A 53 40.35 46.88 -22.87
CA PRO A 53 40.63 46.67 -21.44
C PRO A 53 39.56 45.85 -20.68
N LEU A 54 38.58 45.28 -21.38
CA LEU A 54 37.45 44.55 -20.82
C LEU A 54 37.58 43.03 -21.04
N VAL A 55 36.59 42.29 -20.55
CA VAL A 55 36.45 40.85 -20.78
C VAL A 55 35.06 40.61 -21.32
N ARG A 56 34.97 39.92 -22.45
CA ARG A 56 33.69 39.50 -23.00
C ARG A 56 33.34 38.11 -22.47
N VAL A 57 32.13 37.96 -21.97
CA VAL A 57 31.62 36.69 -21.44
C VAL A 57 30.70 36.07 -22.49
N GLU A 58 31.06 34.91 -23.00
CA GLU A 58 30.26 34.13 -23.93
C GLU A 58 29.85 32.81 -23.28
N VAL A 59 28.59 32.40 -23.49
CA VAL A 59 28.01 31.19 -22.94
C VAL A 59 27.62 30.28 -24.10
N MET A 60 28.11 29.05 -24.08
CA MET A 60 27.68 27.99 -24.98
C MET A 60 26.34 27.46 -24.50
N VAL A 61 25.29 27.66 -25.29
CA VAL A 61 23.90 27.38 -24.89
C VAL A 61 23.38 26.01 -25.33
N ASP A 62 24.06 25.35 -26.27
CA ASP A 62 23.73 24.03 -26.79
C ASP A 62 24.97 23.15 -27.04
N SER A 63 24.75 21.85 -27.29
CA SER A 63 25.80 20.89 -27.64
C SER A 63 26.33 21.03 -29.07
N ASN A 64 25.71 21.88 -29.89
CA ASN A 64 26.13 22.16 -31.26
C ASN A 64 27.19 23.28 -31.32
N GLY A 65 27.52 23.88 -30.17
CA GLY A 65 28.57 24.89 -30.05
C GLY A 65 28.10 26.32 -30.24
N THR A 66 26.79 26.59 -30.22
CA THR A 66 26.26 27.97 -30.32
C THR A 66 26.66 28.78 -29.09
N THR A 67 27.37 29.88 -29.28
CA THR A 67 27.74 30.81 -28.22
C THR A 67 26.92 32.09 -28.28
N LEU A 68 26.45 32.56 -27.12
CA LEU A 68 25.72 33.81 -26.96
C LEU A 68 26.38 34.69 -25.90
N PRO A 69 26.32 36.04 -26.03
CA PRO A 69 26.73 36.95 -24.97
C PRO A 69 25.92 36.70 -23.69
N LEU A 70 26.53 36.88 -22.52
CA LEU A 70 25.89 36.64 -21.22
C LEU A 70 24.48 37.26 -21.07
N GLY A 71 24.28 38.49 -21.56
CA GLY A 71 23.00 39.19 -21.51
C GLY A 71 21.87 38.54 -22.33
N GLN A 72 22.22 37.79 -23.38
CA GLN A 72 21.27 37.06 -24.23
C GLN A 72 21.16 35.59 -23.84
N ALA A 73 22.24 34.99 -23.32
CA ALA A 73 22.29 33.58 -22.95
C ALA A 73 21.31 33.23 -21.82
N GLY A 74 21.19 34.06 -20.78
CA GLY A 74 20.27 33.82 -19.67
C GLY A 74 18.79 33.75 -20.11
N PRO A 75 18.26 34.77 -20.82
CA PRO A 75 16.92 34.72 -21.40
C PRO A 75 16.72 33.54 -22.33
N HIS A 76 17.68 33.28 -23.23
CA HIS A 76 17.59 32.17 -24.18
C HIS A 76 17.51 30.81 -23.49
N LEU A 77 18.39 30.54 -22.51
CA LEU A 77 18.35 29.29 -21.75
C LEU A 77 17.04 29.14 -20.96
N ARG A 78 16.47 30.23 -20.45
CA ARG A 78 15.16 30.20 -19.79
C ARG A 78 14.04 29.88 -20.78
N GLU A 79 14.06 30.46 -21.97
CA GLU A 79 13.11 30.12 -23.04
C GLU A 79 13.22 28.64 -23.43
N VAL A 80 14.44 28.13 -23.57
CA VAL A 80 14.70 26.71 -23.86
C VAL A 80 14.17 25.81 -22.74
N CYS A 81 14.41 26.14 -21.46
CA CYS A 81 13.85 25.40 -20.33
C CYS A 81 12.32 25.40 -20.37
N ASN A 82 11.70 26.57 -20.53
CA ASN A 82 10.24 26.69 -20.61
C ASN A 82 9.67 25.89 -21.79
N ALA A 83 10.33 25.92 -22.95
CA ALA A 83 9.93 25.16 -24.13
C ALA A 83 10.04 23.64 -23.90
N LEU A 84 11.13 23.18 -23.30
CA LEU A 84 11.35 21.77 -22.96
C LEU A 84 10.35 21.29 -21.91
N GLU A 85 10.08 22.07 -20.86
CA GLU A 85 9.06 21.76 -19.86
C GLU A 85 7.67 21.66 -20.50
N SER A 86 7.34 22.59 -21.41
CA SER A 86 6.07 22.57 -22.15
C SER A 86 5.94 21.32 -23.03
N GLN A 87 6.96 20.99 -23.82
CA GLN A 87 6.98 19.81 -24.68
C GLN A 87 6.94 18.51 -23.87
N TYR A 88 7.70 18.45 -22.78
CA TYR A 88 7.66 17.31 -21.86
C TYR A 88 6.26 17.14 -21.27
N GLY A 89 5.63 18.24 -20.82
CA GLY A 89 4.26 18.24 -20.33
C GLY A 89 3.25 17.76 -21.37
N GLU A 90 3.39 18.18 -22.62
CA GLU A 90 2.52 17.77 -23.73
C GLU A 90 2.69 16.29 -24.09
N SER A 91 3.93 15.82 -24.26
CA SER A 91 4.25 14.42 -24.51
C SER A 91 3.79 13.50 -23.38
N VAL A 92 3.94 13.95 -22.12
CA VAL A 92 3.43 13.25 -20.95
C VAL A 92 1.91 13.17 -20.97
N ARG A 93 1.21 14.25 -21.31
CA ARG A 93 -0.26 14.24 -21.43
C ARG A 93 -0.72 13.29 -22.52
N GLU A 94 -0.09 13.30 -23.70
CA GLU A 94 -0.41 12.39 -24.79
C GLU A 94 -0.19 10.93 -24.39
N THR A 95 0.94 10.64 -23.72
CA THR A 95 1.24 9.31 -23.21
C THR A 95 0.20 8.86 -22.19
N LEU A 96 -0.20 9.75 -21.27
CA LEU A 96 -1.24 9.46 -20.29
C LEU A 96 -2.61 9.28 -20.94
N ASP A 97 -2.95 10.05 -21.96
CA ASP A 97 -4.20 9.86 -22.71
C ASP A 97 -4.25 8.51 -23.43
N ARG A 98 -3.10 8.06 -23.94
CA ARG A 98 -2.97 6.73 -24.53
C ARG A 98 -3.04 5.63 -23.48
N LEU A 99 -2.39 5.80 -22.33
CA LEU A 99 -2.37 4.81 -21.24
C LEU A 99 -3.71 4.71 -20.52
N LEU A 100 -4.37 5.84 -20.28
CA LEU A 100 -5.73 5.96 -19.76
C LEU A 100 -6.76 5.81 -20.89
N GLY A 101 -6.40 5.11 -21.96
CA GLY A 101 -7.29 4.76 -23.06
C GLY A 101 -8.43 3.84 -22.61
N SER A 102 -9.28 3.46 -23.55
CA SER A 102 -10.47 2.65 -23.29
C SER A 102 -10.17 1.35 -22.54
N THR A 103 -9.05 0.69 -22.85
CA THR A 103 -8.64 -0.57 -22.22
C THR A 103 -8.37 -0.44 -20.72
N PHE A 104 -7.78 0.67 -20.27
CA PHE A 104 -7.53 0.90 -18.84
C PHE A 104 -8.82 1.15 -18.08
N LEU A 105 -9.71 1.98 -18.63
CA LEU A 105 -11.03 2.23 -18.04
C LEU A 105 -11.87 0.96 -17.96
N GLU A 106 -11.80 0.11 -18.98
CA GLU A 106 -12.47 -1.20 -18.99
C GLU A 106 -11.92 -2.13 -17.90
N HIS A 107 -10.60 -2.21 -17.76
CA HIS A 107 -9.98 -3.01 -16.70
C HIS A 107 -10.33 -2.48 -15.31
N MET A 108 -10.32 -1.17 -15.11
CA MET A 108 -10.74 -0.55 -13.86
C MET A 108 -12.22 -0.86 -13.53
N ARG A 109 -13.11 -0.74 -14.52
CA ARG A 109 -14.52 -1.12 -14.38
C ARG A 109 -14.66 -2.59 -14.00
N GLU A 110 -13.89 -3.48 -14.63
CA GLU A 110 -13.90 -4.90 -14.30
C GLU A 110 -13.48 -5.14 -12.85
N ARG A 111 -12.38 -4.54 -12.38
CA ARG A 111 -11.88 -4.69 -11.00
C ARG A 111 -12.86 -4.15 -9.97
N ILE A 112 -13.47 -2.99 -10.23
CA ILE A 112 -14.52 -2.42 -9.39
C ILE A 112 -15.76 -3.34 -9.37
N GLY A 113 -16.18 -3.85 -10.54
CA GLY A 113 -17.28 -4.81 -10.63
C GLY A 113 -17.04 -6.09 -9.84
N GLN A 114 -15.84 -6.67 -9.94
CA GLN A 114 -15.44 -7.86 -9.17
C GLN A 114 -15.46 -7.61 -7.65
N ALA A 115 -15.10 -6.40 -7.20
CA ALA A 115 -15.20 -6.01 -5.80
C ALA A 115 -16.67 -5.93 -5.34
N GLY A 116 -17.55 -5.36 -6.17
CA GLY A 116 -19.00 -5.35 -5.89
C GLY A 116 -19.57 -6.75 -5.75
N VAL A 117 -19.26 -7.65 -6.71
CA VAL A 117 -19.67 -9.06 -6.65
C VAL A 117 -19.15 -9.75 -5.38
N LEU A 118 -17.92 -9.45 -4.95
CA LEU A 118 -17.37 -10.02 -3.71
C LEU A 118 -18.19 -9.61 -2.49
N ILE A 119 -18.51 -8.31 -2.36
CA ILE A 119 -19.31 -7.81 -1.25
C ILE A 119 -20.71 -8.42 -1.26
N ASP A 120 -21.31 -8.62 -2.44
CA ASP A 120 -22.62 -9.27 -2.56
C ASP A 120 -22.57 -10.75 -2.14
N GLU A 121 -21.52 -11.47 -2.52
CA GLU A 121 -21.28 -12.86 -2.09
C GLU A 121 -21.09 -12.96 -0.57
N ILE A 122 -20.28 -12.07 0.03
CA ILE A 122 -20.09 -12.00 1.48
C ILE A 122 -21.41 -11.70 2.19
N ASN A 123 -22.16 -10.71 1.70
CA ASN A 123 -23.45 -10.35 2.28
C ASN A 123 -24.49 -11.44 2.13
N GLN A 124 -24.43 -12.24 1.06
CA GLN A 124 -25.29 -13.40 0.91
C GLN A 124 -25.00 -14.42 2.01
N VAL A 125 -23.71 -14.72 2.24
CA VAL A 125 -23.27 -15.59 3.31
C VAL A 125 -23.75 -15.09 4.69
N LEU A 126 -23.60 -13.80 4.97
CA LEU A 126 -24.04 -13.21 6.23
C LEU A 126 -25.57 -13.27 6.43
N ARG A 127 -26.35 -13.12 5.34
CA ARG A 127 -27.81 -13.22 5.39
C ARG A 127 -28.30 -14.64 5.70
N ASP A 128 -27.61 -15.64 5.17
CA ASP A 128 -27.97 -17.05 5.33
C ASP A 128 -27.64 -17.57 6.76
N HIS A 129 -26.90 -16.78 7.55
CA HIS A 129 -26.39 -17.18 8.88
C HIS A 129 -26.61 -16.10 9.96
N PRO A 130 -27.86 -15.80 10.35
CA PRO A 130 -28.14 -14.91 11.48
C PRO A 130 -27.63 -15.50 12.81
N THR A 131 -27.32 -14.63 13.78
CA THR A 131 -26.95 -15.10 15.13
C THR A 131 -28.12 -15.78 15.83
N GLU A 132 -27.87 -16.82 16.61
CA GLU A 132 -28.96 -17.61 17.21
C GLU A 132 -29.69 -16.90 18.35
N THR A 133 -29.01 -16.01 19.08
CA THR A 133 -29.56 -15.37 20.28
C THR A 133 -30.71 -14.44 19.93
N ASP A 134 -30.48 -13.47 19.04
CA ASP A 134 -31.43 -12.40 18.72
C ASP A 134 -31.77 -12.32 17.21
N GLN A 135 -31.38 -13.34 16.42
CA GLN A 135 -31.48 -13.31 14.95
C GLN A 135 -30.80 -12.08 14.35
N THR A 136 -29.65 -11.68 14.92
CA THR A 136 -28.90 -10.53 14.43
C THR A 136 -28.25 -10.89 13.11
N MET A 137 -28.59 -10.14 12.07
CA MET A 137 -27.96 -10.20 10.76
C MET A 137 -26.93 -9.10 10.62
N LEU A 138 -25.82 -9.43 9.97
CA LEU A 138 -24.78 -8.46 9.61
C LEU A 138 -24.78 -8.25 8.10
N ARG A 139 -24.31 -7.08 7.68
CA ARG A 139 -23.93 -6.83 6.29
C ARG A 139 -22.76 -5.86 6.24
N ILE A 140 -21.90 -6.07 5.26
CA ILE A 140 -20.85 -5.13 4.86
C ILE A 140 -21.46 -4.18 3.84
N ARG A 141 -21.25 -2.88 4.04
CA ARG A 141 -21.61 -1.85 3.09
C ARG A 141 -20.34 -1.22 2.53
N LEU A 142 -20.24 -1.24 1.21
CA LEU A 142 -19.18 -0.59 0.46
C LEU A 142 -19.76 0.70 -0.10
N GLU A 143 -19.51 1.82 0.58
CA GLU A 143 -20.02 3.14 0.17
C GLU A 143 -18.93 3.87 -0.62
N PRO A 144 -19.23 4.46 -1.78
CA PRO A 144 -18.29 5.35 -2.43
C PRO A 144 -18.01 6.56 -1.51
N GLY A 145 -16.74 6.79 -1.17
CA GLY A 145 -16.34 7.87 -0.28
C GLY A 145 -16.33 9.21 -1.02
N GLN A 146 -15.28 10.00 -0.83
CA GLN A 146 -15.15 11.34 -1.45
C GLN A 146 -15.18 11.31 -2.99
N ASN A 147 -14.85 10.18 -3.61
CA ASN A 147 -14.81 10.00 -5.07
C ASN A 147 -16.09 9.35 -5.64
N ALA A 148 -17.23 9.51 -4.97
CA ALA A 148 -18.48 8.84 -5.35
C ALA A 148 -18.91 9.07 -6.81
N SER A 149 -18.75 10.28 -7.33
CA SER A 149 -19.08 10.60 -8.73
C SER A 149 -18.27 9.76 -9.71
N ILE A 150 -16.98 9.58 -9.46
CA ILE A 150 -16.06 8.80 -10.31
C ILE A 150 -16.36 7.31 -10.21
N VAL A 151 -16.54 6.79 -8.99
CA VAL A 151 -16.91 5.40 -8.76
C VAL A 151 -18.20 5.04 -9.51
N ASN A 152 -19.21 5.91 -9.41
CA ASN A 152 -20.49 5.73 -10.12
C ASN A 152 -20.34 5.86 -11.64
N ALA A 153 -19.47 6.75 -12.12
CA ALA A 153 -19.18 6.89 -13.55
C ALA A 153 -18.51 5.65 -14.13
N VAL A 154 -17.51 5.09 -13.43
CA VAL A 154 -16.78 3.88 -13.86
C VAL A 154 -17.66 2.63 -13.78
N SER A 155 -18.43 2.48 -12.70
CA SER A 155 -19.30 1.31 -12.49
C SER A 155 -20.58 1.37 -13.33
N GLY A 156 -20.96 2.56 -13.79
CA GLY A 156 -22.22 2.81 -14.47
C GLY A 156 -22.24 2.43 -15.96
N PRO A 157 -23.43 2.28 -16.55
CA PRO A 157 -23.57 1.95 -17.98
C PRO A 157 -23.14 3.10 -18.89
N ARG A 158 -23.00 4.31 -18.34
CA ARG A 158 -22.62 5.53 -19.08
C ARG A 158 -21.11 5.66 -19.30
N LEU A 159 -20.27 4.74 -18.84
CA LEU A 159 -18.83 4.81 -19.10
C LEU A 159 -18.50 4.81 -20.60
N SER A 160 -19.35 4.20 -21.44
CA SER A 160 -19.22 4.24 -22.91
C SER A 160 -19.53 5.61 -23.52
N ASP A 161 -20.14 6.53 -22.78
CA ASP A 161 -20.32 7.93 -23.21
C ASP A 161 -18.96 8.64 -23.20
N PRO A 162 -18.51 9.21 -24.34
CA PRO A 162 -17.24 9.92 -24.44
C PRO A 162 -17.07 11.03 -23.39
N THR A 163 -18.15 11.68 -22.98
CA THR A 163 -18.13 12.78 -21.99
C THR A 163 -17.84 12.26 -20.59
N VAL A 164 -18.48 11.15 -20.19
CA VAL A 164 -18.25 10.49 -18.90
C VAL A 164 -16.86 9.86 -18.86
N ALA A 165 -16.43 9.21 -19.95
CA ALA A 165 -15.08 8.68 -20.08
C ALA A 165 -14.00 9.77 -20.01
N ALA A 166 -14.26 10.96 -20.57
CA ALA A 166 -13.38 12.11 -20.44
C ALA A 166 -13.27 12.58 -18.98
N GLN A 167 -14.40 12.71 -18.27
CA GLN A 167 -14.41 13.07 -16.85
C GLN A 167 -13.60 12.11 -15.98
N VAL A 168 -13.75 10.79 -16.20
CA VAL A 168 -12.96 9.78 -15.48
C VAL A 168 -11.47 9.91 -15.82
N ARG A 169 -11.12 10.12 -17.10
CA ARG A 169 -9.72 10.34 -17.50
C ARG A 169 -9.12 11.57 -16.84
N ASP A 170 -9.84 12.67 -16.77
CA ASP A 170 -9.36 13.91 -16.16
C ASP A 170 -9.09 13.72 -14.66
N PHE A 171 -9.96 12.98 -13.97
CA PHE A 171 -9.73 12.59 -12.58
C PHE A 171 -8.46 11.72 -12.43
N LEU A 172 -8.27 10.73 -13.30
CA LEU A 172 -7.09 9.86 -13.27
C LEU A 172 -5.81 10.64 -13.58
N LYS A 173 -5.84 11.59 -14.52
CA LYS A 173 -4.74 12.52 -14.78
C LYS A 173 -4.39 13.33 -13.54
N GLN A 174 -5.39 13.85 -12.83
CA GLN A 174 -5.16 14.57 -11.57
C GLN A 174 -4.45 13.68 -10.54
N LYS A 175 -4.87 12.41 -10.39
CA LYS A 175 -4.22 11.45 -9.48
C LYS A 175 -2.78 11.14 -9.87
N VAL A 176 -2.52 11.00 -11.17
CA VAL A 176 -1.16 10.84 -11.71
C VAL A 176 -0.30 12.06 -11.36
N ASP A 177 -0.83 13.27 -11.51
CA ASP A 177 -0.07 14.50 -11.19
C ASP A 177 0.16 14.67 -9.69
N GLU A 178 -0.79 14.24 -8.85
CA GLU A 178 -0.62 14.15 -7.40
C GLU A 178 0.52 13.19 -7.04
N ALA A 179 0.53 12.00 -7.65
CA ALA A 179 1.61 11.03 -7.46
C ALA A 179 2.98 11.59 -7.90
N LYS A 180 3.05 12.39 -8.97
CA LYS A 180 4.32 12.98 -9.45
C LYS A 180 4.87 13.96 -8.45
N ARG A 181 3.99 14.80 -7.91
CA ARG A 181 4.35 15.79 -6.88
C ARG A 181 4.82 15.10 -5.61
N ALA A 182 4.17 14.01 -5.20
CA ALA A 182 4.58 13.23 -4.04
C ALA A 182 5.95 12.55 -4.23
N ALA A 183 6.25 12.06 -5.43
CA ALA A 183 7.51 11.37 -5.74
C ALA A 183 8.69 12.29 -6.09
N SER A 184 8.50 13.61 -6.11
CA SER A 184 9.50 14.57 -6.61
C SER A 184 10.84 14.51 -5.87
N ASP A 185 10.86 14.01 -4.63
CA ASP A 185 12.06 13.90 -3.80
C ASP A 185 12.71 12.50 -3.83
N GLU A 186 12.02 11.48 -4.35
CA GLU A 186 12.41 10.06 -4.25
C GLU A 186 12.81 9.41 -5.59
N GLY A 187 12.74 10.16 -6.69
CA GLY A 187 13.11 9.69 -8.03
C GLY A 187 12.18 8.62 -8.62
N GLN A 188 12.69 7.80 -9.56
CA GLN A 188 11.86 6.86 -10.35
C GLN A 188 11.21 5.72 -9.53
N ALA A 189 11.84 5.26 -8.45
CA ALA A 189 11.26 4.20 -7.61
C ALA A 189 10.08 4.73 -6.80
N GLY A 190 10.18 5.94 -6.25
CA GLY A 190 9.08 6.64 -5.57
C GLY A 190 7.91 6.92 -6.52
N TRP A 191 8.20 7.20 -7.80
CA TRP A 191 7.16 7.44 -8.81
C TRP A 191 6.23 6.23 -9.02
N HIS A 192 6.77 5.03 -9.21
CA HIS A 192 5.94 3.83 -9.43
C HIS A 192 5.10 3.47 -8.19
N GLY A 193 5.68 3.60 -7.00
CA GLY A 193 4.96 3.39 -5.73
C GLY A 193 3.82 4.38 -5.55
N ALA A 194 4.12 5.67 -5.72
CA ALA A 194 3.13 6.75 -5.62
C ALA A 194 1.99 6.56 -6.63
N LEU A 195 2.30 6.17 -7.87
CA LEU A 195 1.29 5.93 -8.89
C LEU A 195 0.36 4.77 -8.52
N ALA A 196 0.92 3.65 -8.02
CA ALA A 196 0.13 2.50 -7.58
C ALA A 196 -0.82 2.87 -6.44
N GLU A 197 -0.35 3.65 -5.48
CA GLU A 197 -1.15 4.11 -4.33
C GLU A 197 -2.30 5.05 -4.76
N HIS A 198 -2.01 6.04 -5.62
CA HIS A 198 -3.00 7.05 -6.03
C HIS A 198 -4.07 6.49 -6.99
N LEU A 199 -3.73 5.46 -7.77
CA LEU A 199 -4.66 4.77 -8.66
C LEU A 199 -5.37 3.58 -8.01
N ASP A 200 -5.06 3.27 -6.75
CA ASP A 200 -5.70 2.19 -6.02
C ASP A 200 -7.16 2.55 -5.68
N TYR A 201 -8.08 1.95 -6.44
CA TYR A 201 -9.51 2.19 -6.28
C TYR A 201 -10.06 1.76 -4.90
N ARG A 202 -9.33 0.92 -4.15
CA ARG A 202 -9.75 0.49 -2.82
C ARG A 202 -9.90 1.68 -1.86
N ASN A 203 -9.08 2.71 -2.03
CA ASN A 203 -9.12 3.95 -1.24
C ASN A 203 -10.27 4.89 -1.63
N TRP A 204 -11.08 4.53 -2.63
CA TRP A 204 -12.22 5.35 -3.07
C TRP A 204 -13.52 4.97 -2.36
N TYR A 205 -13.48 3.95 -1.49
CA TYR A 205 -14.62 3.44 -0.76
C TYR A 205 -14.41 3.53 0.75
N ASP A 206 -15.52 3.78 1.44
CA ASP A 206 -15.66 3.60 2.87
C ASP A 206 -16.37 2.27 3.13
N ILE A 207 -15.74 1.41 3.95
CA ILE A 207 -16.33 0.12 4.36
C ILE A 207 -16.96 0.31 5.74
N SER A 208 -18.24 -0.02 5.86
CA SER A 208 -18.95 -0.02 7.13
C SER A 208 -19.68 -1.34 7.38
N LEU A 209 -19.83 -1.70 8.65
CA LEU A 209 -20.66 -2.82 9.08
C LEU A 209 -22.00 -2.27 9.54
N GLU A 210 -23.08 -2.90 9.09
CA GLU A 210 -24.42 -2.66 9.59
C GLU A 210 -24.98 -3.95 10.19
N HIS A 211 -25.87 -3.79 11.17
CA HIS A 211 -26.60 -4.89 11.77
C HIS A 211 -28.10 -4.66 11.78
N ARG A 212 -28.84 -5.77 11.86
CA ARG A 212 -30.29 -5.77 12.03
C ARG A 212 -30.67 -6.90 12.98
N VAL A 213 -31.45 -6.56 14.00
CA VAL A 213 -32.00 -7.55 14.95
C VAL A 213 -33.40 -7.95 14.49
N GLY A 214 -33.62 -9.24 14.21
CA GLY A 214 -34.89 -9.78 13.72
C GLY A 214 -35.47 -9.00 12.53
N GLY A 215 -36.75 -8.59 12.64
CA GLY A 215 -37.46 -7.79 11.63
C GLY A 215 -37.19 -6.27 11.68
N GLY A 216 -36.21 -5.81 12.47
CA GLY A 216 -35.92 -4.38 12.67
C GLY A 216 -35.36 -3.67 11.43
N ARG A 217 -34.90 -2.43 11.62
CA ARG A 217 -34.18 -1.68 10.57
C ARG A 217 -32.68 -1.93 10.65
N TRP A 218 -32.03 -1.93 9.49
CA TRP A 218 -30.57 -1.90 9.41
C TRP A 218 -30.04 -0.61 10.04
N ALA A 219 -28.97 -0.74 10.80
CA ALA A 219 -28.31 0.39 11.43
C ALA A 219 -26.79 0.15 11.56
N PRO A 220 -25.97 1.21 11.54
CA PRO A 220 -24.53 1.07 11.66
C PRO A 220 -24.10 0.36 12.96
N LEU A 221 -23.10 -0.52 12.84
CA LEU A 221 -22.40 -1.12 13.97
C LEU A 221 -21.24 -0.20 14.37
N THR A 222 -21.56 0.82 15.16
CA THR A 222 -20.55 1.76 15.67
C THR A 222 -19.75 1.16 16.83
N THR A 223 -18.57 1.70 17.12
CA THR A 223 -17.73 1.29 18.26
C THR A 223 -18.50 1.31 19.59
N ARG A 224 -19.33 2.34 19.79
CA ARG A 224 -20.21 2.44 20.97
C ARG A 224 -21.20 1.29 21.02
N ARG A 225 -21.90 1.03 19.92
CA ARG A 225 -22.90 -0.02 19.85
C ARG A 225 -22.29 -1.41 19.98
N TYR A 226 -21.09 -1.59 19.46
CA TYR A 226 -20.29 -2.79 19.64
C TYR A 226 -19.90 -2.99 21.11
N ALA A 227 -19.52 -1.93 21.83
CA ALA A 227 -19.19 -2.01 23.26
C ALA A 227 -20.38 -2.34 24.16
N GLU A 228 -21.60 -2.01 23.74
CA GLU A 228 -22.86 -2.32 24.45
C GLU A 228 -23.26 -3.81 24.34
N LEU A 229 -22.61 -4.59 23.49
CA LEU A 229 -22.88 -6.03 23.30
C LEU A 229 -22.26 -6.88 24.42
N SER A 230 -22.88 -8.04 24.70
CA SER A 230 -22.30 -9.03 25.60
C SER A 230 -20.94 -9.54 25.10
N GLY A 231 -20.07 -10.02 25.99
CA GLY A 231 -18.73 -10.53 25.63
C GLY A 231 -18.75 -11.58 24.51
N GLY A 232 -19.61 -12.59 24.64
CA GLY A 232 -19.79 -13.62 23.60
C GLY A 232 -20.38 -13.08 22.30
N ALA A 233 -21.34 -12.13 22.37
CA ALA A 233 -21.91 -11.51 21.17
C ALA A 233 -20.89 -10.66 20.42
N ARG A 234 -19.99 -9.97 21.13
CA ARG A 234 -18.88 -9.19 20.52
C ARG A 234 -17.97 -10.07 19.68
N ALA A 235 -17.53 -11.20 20.23
CA ALA A 235 -16.64 -12.13 19.52
C ALA A 235 -17.29 -12.73 18.27
N VAL A 236 -18.55 -13.16 18.38
CA VAL A 236 -19.30 -13.68 17.22
C VAL A 236 -19.51 -12.61 16.15
N MET A 237 -19.81 -11.36 16.54
CA MET A 237 -20.06 -10.28 15.57
C MET A 237 -18.84 -9.90 14.74
N LEU A 238 -17.62 -10.03 15.26
CA LEU A 238 -16.41 -9.78 14.47
C LEU A 238 -15.98 -10.99 13.65
N MET A 239 -16.19 -12.19 14.17
CA MET A 239 -15.75 -13.42 13.49
C MET A 239 -16.62 -13.73 12.27
N LEU A 240 -17.91 -13.43 12.34
CA LEU A 240 -18.86 -13.77 11.28
C LEU A 240 -18.54 -13.08 9.92
N PRO A 241 -18.26 -11.76 9.85
CA PRO A 241 -17.78 -11.11 8.62
C PRO A 241 -16.46 -11.68 8.09
N LEU A 242 -15.51 -12.00 8.98
CA LEU A 242 -14.22 -12.55 8.57
C LEU A 242 -14.39 -13.92 7.89
N VAL A 243 -15.15 -14.81 8.52
CA VAL A 243 -15.37 -16.14 7.98
C VAL A 243 -16.23 -16.09 6.71
N ALA A 244 -17.21 -15.19 6.65
CA ALA A 244 -17.99 -14.95 5.43
C ALA A 244 -17.11 -14.44 4.27
N ALA A 245 -16.15 -13.56 4.54
CA ALA A 245 -15.17 -13.09 3.57
C ALA A 245 -14.27 -14.22 3.05
N LEU A 246 -13.74 -15.05 3.95
CA LEU A 246 -12.96 -16.24 3.58
C LEU A 246 -13.77 -17.21 2.72
N ALA A 247 -15.01 -17.49 3.12
CA ALA A 247 -15.91 -18.38 2.38
C ALA A 247 -16.17 -17.86 0.96
N ALA A 248 -16.46 -16.57 0.79
CA ALA A 248 -16.64 -15.95 -0.52
C ALA A 248 -15.37 -16.06 -1.38
N GLN A 249 -14.19 -15.86 -0.78
CA GLN A 249 -12.92 -15.95 -1.47
C GLN A 249 -12.60 -17.40 -1.91
N TYR A 250 -12.79 -18.39 -1.04
CA TYR A 250 -12.54 -19.79 -1.37
C TYR A 250 -13.49 -20.33 -2.44
N ARG A 251 -14.72 -19.81 -2.54
CA ARG A 251 -15.64 -20.15 -3.64
C ARG A 251 -15.08 -19.79 -5.03
N ARG A 252 -14.20 -18.79 -5.11
CA ARG A 252 -13.52 -18.40 -6.35
C ARG A 252 -12.32 -19.29 -6.69
N LEU A 253 -11.87 -20.10 -5.72
CA LEU A 253 -10.72 -20.99 -5.82
C LEU A 253 -11.15 -22.43 -5.44
N PRO A 254 -11.97 -23.10 -6.26
CA PRO A 254 -12.64 -24.35 -5.87
C PRO A 254 -11.67 -25.50 -5.55
N GLN A 255 -10.46 -25.47 -6.10
CA GLN A 255 -9.41 -26.49 -5.91
C GLN A 255 -8.39 -26.12 -4.84
N ALA A 256 -8.51 -24.94 -4.22
CA ALA A 256 -7.56 -24.53 -3.18
C ALA A 256 -7.90 -25.22 -1.85
N PRO A 257 -6.88 -25.63 -1.07
CA PRO A 257 -7.10 -26.03 0.32
C PRO A 257 -7.70 -24.85 1.11
N ARG A 258 -8.47 -25.16 2.16
CA ARG A 258 -9.23 -24.12 2.89
C ARG A 258 -8.84 -24.04 4.37
N PRO A 259 -7.54 -23.88 4.70
CA PRO A 259 -7.10 -23.84 6.08
C PRO A 259 -7.63 -22.60 6.81
N LEU A 260 -8.01 -22.78 8.07
CA LEU A 260 -8.24 -21.71 9.03
C LEU A 260 -7.62 -22.11 10.37
N TRP A 261 -6.57 -21.39 10.79
CA TRP A 261 -5.90 -21.63 12.06
C TRP A 261 -6.19 -20.48 13.01
N LEU A 262 -6.73 -20.79 14.19
CA LEU A 262 -7.08 -19.81 15.20
C LEU A 262 -6.38 -20.14 16.51
N ASP A 263 -5.58 -19.19 16.99
CA ASP A 263 -5.02 -19.20 18.33
C ASP A 263 -5.98 -18.48 19.30
N GLU A 264 -5.99 -18.91 20.55
CA GLU A 264 -6.95 -18.48 21.59
C GLU A 264 -8.42 -18.49 21.10
N ALA A 265 -8.74 -19.55 20.36
CA ALA A 265 -10.00 -19.68 19.67
C ALA A 265 -11.15 -19.82 20.67
N PHE A 266 -12.17 -18.97 20.46
CA PHE A 266 -13.42 -18.97 21.23
C PHE A 266 -13.26 -18.71 22.74
N ASP A 267 -12.16 -18.10 23.17
CA ASP A 267 -12.04 -17.64 24.55
C ASP A 267 -13.17 -16.65 24.87
N GLY A 268 -13.84 -16.88 26.01
CA GLY A 268 -15.01 -16.10 26.42
C GLY A 268 -16.32 -16.33 25.65
N LEU A 269 -16.39 -17.30 24.71
CA LEU A 269 -17.67 -17.70 24.09
C LEU A 269 -18.39 -18.77 24.92
N ASP A 270 -19.70 -18.61 25.07
CA ASP A 270 -20.54 -19.67 25.61
C ASP A 270 -20.70 -20.85 24.63
N PRO A 271 -21.12 -22.04 25.10
CA PRO A 271 -21.26 -23.23 24.26
C PRO A 271 -22.21 -23.06 23.06
N ARG A 272 -23.23 -22.20 23.16
CA ARG A 272 -24.21 -21.98 22.08
C ARG A 272 -23.58 -21.19 20.94
N ASN A 273 -22.92 -20.08 21.27
CA ASN A 273 -22.18 -19.25 20.33
C ASN A 273 -21.04 -20.03 19.66
N ARG A 274 -20.31 -20.85 20.44
CA ARG A 274 -19.29 -21.76 19.89
C ARG A 274 -19.88 -22.76 18.89
N SER A 275 -21.01 -23.39 19.24
CA SER A 275 -21.72 -24.31 18.34
C SER A 275 -22.17 -23.64 17.04
N MET A 276 -22.65 -22.39 17.11
CA MET A 276 -23.01 -21.60 15.94
C MET A 276 -21.81 -21.36 15.03
N VAL A 277 -20.67 -20.91 15.60
CA VAL A 277 -19.46 -20.66 14.80
C VAL A 277 -18.95 -21.96 14.17
N MET A 278 -18.95 -23.08 14.90
CA MET A 278 -18.55 -24.37 14.33
C MET A 278 -19.43 -24.82 13.16
N ARG A 279 -20.76 -24.63 13.25
CA ARG A 279 -21.68 -24.91 12.13
C ARG A 279 -21.29 -24.10 10.90
N LEU A 280 -20.88 -22.86 11.11
CA LEU A 280 -20.51 -21.96 10.04
C LEU A 280 -19.18 -22.36 9.40
N LEU A 281 -18.18 -22.73 10.20
CA LEU A 281 -16.91 -23.30 9.69
C LEU A 281 -17.14 -24.58 8.88
N GLN A 282 -17.98 -25.49 9.39
CA GLN A 282 -18.38 -26.71 8.69
C GLN A 282 -19.11 -26.39 7.38
N ARG A 283 -20.04 -25.44 7.39
CA ARG A 283 -20.85 -25.08 6.22
C ARG A 283 -20.01 -24.55 5.07
N PHE A 284 -18.90 -23.88 5.37
CA PHE A 284 -17.97 -23.38 4.36
C PHE A 284 -16.84 -24.35 4.04
N ASP A 285 -16.89 -25.56 4.61
CA ASP A 285 -15.96 -26.63 4.28
C ASP A 285 -14.52 -26.14 4.50
N LEU A 286 -14.28 -25.57 5.68
CA LEU A 286 -12.98 -25.07 6.12
C LEU A 286 -12.22 -26.16 6.89
N ASP A 287 -10.91 -26.24 6.65
CA ASP A 287 -9.99 -27.13 7.35
C ASP A 287 -9.44 -26.39 8.59
N VAL A 288 -9.96 -26.71 9.77
CA VAL A 288 -9.72 -25.87 10.96
C VAL A 288 -8.71 -26.49 11.91
N LEU A 289 -7.72 -25.69 12.34
CA LEU A 289 -6.86 -25.98 13.49
C LEU A 289 -7.12 -24.93 14.58
N LEU A 290 -7.39 -25.39 15.80
CA LEU A 290 -7.84 -24.53 16.89
C LEU A 290 -6.99 -24.78 18.13
N ALA A 291 -6.42 -23.72 18.68
CA ALA A 291 -5.77 -23.74 19.99
C ALA A 291 -6.58 -22.90 20.98
N GLY A 292 -6.68 -23.36 22.22
CA GLY A 292 -7.35 -22.62 23.28
C GLY A 292 -7.31 -23.36 24.63
N PRO A 293 -7.82 -22.73 25.70
CA PRO A 293 -7.61 -23.16 27.08
C PRO A 293 -8.37 -24.44 27.49
N GLY A 294 -9.05 -25.10 26.56
CA GLY A 294 -9.79 -26.33 26.85
C GLY A 294 -10.44 -26.95 25.60
N ARG A 295 -11.41 -27.84 25.81
CA ARG A 295 -12.11 -28.50 24.70
C ARG A 295 -13.03 -27.50 23.97
N LEU A 296 -12.71 -27.23 22.71
CA LEU A 296 -13.41 -26.27 21.86
C LEU A 296 -14.41 -26.95 20.91
N VAL A 297 -14.01 -28.06 20.31
CA VAL A 297 -14.70 -28.71 19.18
C VAL A 297 -15.66 -29.81 19.58
N ASN A 298 -15.78 -30.12 20.88
CA ASN A 298 -16.69 -31.12 21.44
C ASN A 298 -18.14 -30.61 21.48
N VAL A 299 -18.70 -30.27 20.32
CA VAL A 299 -20.06 -29.77 20.14
C VAL A 299 -20.72 -30.52 18.99
N ALA A 300 -22.04 -30.71 19.05
CA ALA A 300 -22.80 -31.47 18.03
C ALA A 300 -22.69 -30.91 16.59
N ALA A 301 -22.23 -29.67 16.44
CA ALA A 301 -21.96 -29.06 15.15
C ALA A 301 -20.73 -29.63 14.44
N VAL A 302 -19.79 -30.21 15.20
CA VAL A 302 -18.55 -30.77 14.66
C VAL A 302 -18.78 -32.28 14.45
N PRO A 303 -18.70 -32.79 13.21
CA PRO A 303 -18.98 -34.19 12.93
C PRO A 303 -17.88 -35.12 13.45
N ALA A 304 -16.63 -34.71 13.31
CA ALA A 304 -15.48 -35.41 13.87
C ALA A 304 -14.34 -34.41 14.12
N ALA A 305 -13.53 -34.64 15.15
CA ALA A 305 -12.31 -33.88 15.38
C ALA A 305 -11.30 -34.68 16.23
N ALA A 306 -10.02 -34.55 15.90
CA ALA A 306 -8.93 -34.94 16.79
C ALA A 306 -8.66 -33.79 17.78
N ILE A 307 -8.64 -34.11 19.06
CA ILE A 307 -8.38 -33.16 20.15
C ILE A 307 -7.09 -33.58 20.82
N TYR A 308 -6.13 -32.67 20.86
CA TYR A 308 -4.88 -32.87 21.57
C TYR A 308 -4.88 -31.97 22.82
N GLN A 309 -4.84 -32.59 24.00
CA GLN A 309 -4.72 -31.88 25.26
C GLN A 309 -3.29 -31.92 25.75
N VAL A 310 -2.72 -30.73 25.95
CA VAL A 310 -1.40 -30.58 26.58
C VAL A 310 -1.64 -30.41 28.08
N VAL A 311 -1.25 -31.41 28.87
CA VAL A 311 -1.44 -31.41 30.32
C VAL A 311 -0.10 -31.19 30.99
N ARG A 312 0.03 -30.12 31.77
CA ARG A 312 1.27 -29.87 32.52
C ARG A 312 1.40 -30.85 33.68
N ALA A 313 2.61 -31.36 33.90
CA ALA A 313 2.90 -32.17 35.07
C ALA A 313 2.56 -31.39 36.36
N PRO A 314 2.01 -32.07 37.40
CA PRO A 314 1.69 -31.43 38.66
C PRO A 314 2.98 -30.92 39.32
N ALA A 315 2.93 -29.70 39.87
CA ALA A 315 4.08 -29.15 40.59
C ALA A 315 4.48 -30.07 41.76
N PRO A 316 5.79 -30.32 41.99
CA PRO A 316 6.94 -29.63 41.40
C PRO A 316 7.51 -30.28 40.12
N GLU A 317 6.91 -31.35 39.60
CA GLU A 317 7.49 -32.13 38.50
C GLU A 317 7.57 -31.29 37.20
N PRO A 318 8.74 -31.25 36.53
CA PRO A 318 8.86 -30.61 35.23
C PRO A 318 8.28 -31.51 34.13
N GLY A 319 7.57 -30.91 33.17
CA GLY A 319 7.12 -31.62 31.97
C GLY A 319 5.68 -31.30 31.56
N ALA A 320 5.30 -31.83 30.41
CA ALA A 320 3.93 -31.85 29.92
C ALA A 320 3.68 -33.18 29.21
N ASP A 321 2.46 -33.69 29.33
CA ASP A 321 1.98 -34.87 28.65
C ASP A 321 1.00 -34.47 27.53
N LEU A 322 0.89 -35.30 26.50
CA LEU A 322 0.00 -35.10 25.37
C LEU A 322 -1.05 -36.21 25.35
N MET A 323 -2.29 -35.85 25.62
CA MET A 323 -3.42 -36.76 25.53
C MET A 323 -4.18 -36.52 24.22
N ALA A 324 -4.40 -37.58 23.43
CA ALA A 324 -5.28 -37.51 22.27
C ALA A 324 -6.69 -38.00 22.62
N GLU A 325 -7.69 -37.30 22.10
CA GLU A 325 -9.08 -37.70 22.13
C GLU A 325 -9.67 -37.57 20.73
N LEU A 326 -10.61 -38.46 20.39
CA LEU A 326 -11.41 -38.36 19.18
C LEU A 326 -12.83 -37.97 19.55
N TRP A 327 -13.28 -36.85 19.00
CA TRP A 327 -14.68 -36.48 18.97
C TRP A 327 -15.33 -37.09 17.73
N ALA A 328 -16.38 -37.87 17.90
CA ALA A 328 -17.17 -38.48 16.82
C ALA A 328 -18.62 -37.99 16.87
N GLY A 329 -18.81 -36.66 16.85
CA GLY A 329 -20.10 -35.99 16.70
C GLY A 329 -20.93 -35.92 17.98
N ASN A 330 -20.96 -37.00 18.77
CA ASN A 330 -21.67 -37.11 20.04
C ASN A 330 -20.88 -37.82 21.13
N THR A 331 -19.85 -38.60 20.76
CA THR A 331 -18.99 -39.33 21.69
C THR A 331 -17.59 -38.74 21.71
N LEU A 332 -16.98 -38.74 22.89
CA LEU A 332 -15.58 -38.37 23.09
C LEU A 332 -14.86 -39.60 23.60
N GLU A 333 -13.87 -40.07 22.85
CA GLU A 333 -13.11 -41.27 23.15
C GLU A 333 -11.64 -40.90 23.33
N ALA A 334 -11.04 -41.29 24.45
CA ALA A 334 -9.61 -41.14 24.64
C ALA A 334 -8.88 -42.15 23.76
N ILE A 335 -7.84 -41.69 23.07
CA ILE A 335 -6.97 -42.53 22.26
C ILE A 335 -5.64 -42.62 23.00
N GLU A 336 -5.22 -43.85 23.31
CA GLU A 336 -3.84 -44.11 23.69
C GLU A 336 -2.96 -43.84 22.47
N LEU A 337 -2.17 -42.76 22.55
CA LEU A 337 -1.17 -42.49 21.54
C LEU A 337 -0.09 -43.56 21.66
N PRO A 338 0.28 -44.25 20.56
CA PRO A 338 1.43 -45.12 20.58
C PRO A 338 2.65 -44.26 20.91
N LEU A 339 3.20 -44.45 22.11
CA LEU A 339 4.43 -43.80 22.57
C LEU A 339 5.65 -44.45 21.89
N THR A 340 5.60 -44.66 20.57
CA THR A 340 6.64 -45.33 19.78
C THR A 340 8.00 -44.62 19.81
N TRP A 341 8.07 -43.41 20.38
CA TRP A 341 9.30 -42.65 20.61
C TRP A 341 9.85 -42.78 22.05
N LEU A 342 9.08 -43.36 22.99
CA LEU A 342 9.55 -43.78 24.33
C LEU A 342 9.93 -45.26 24.34
N ASP A 343 9.31 -46.08 23.48
CA ASP A 343 9.66 -47.50 23.29
C ASP A 343 10.87 -47.71 22.36
N GLY A 344 11.63 -46.64 22.08
CA GLY A 344 12.92 -46.76 21.41
C GLY A 344 13.93 -47.39 22.37
N ASP A 345 14.38 -48.59 22.03
CA ASP A 345 15.47 -49.33 22.69
C ASP A 345 16.52 -48.39 23.31
N GLN A 346 16.83 -48.60 24.60
CA GLN A 346 17.95 -47.96 25.29
C GLN A 346 19.34 -48.38 24.74
N GLU A 347 19.46 -48.78 23.47
CA GLU A 347 20.72 -49.09 22.83
C GLU A 347 21.07 -48.08 21.74
N SER A 348 21.85 -47.08 22.15
CA SER A 348 22.80 -46.32 21.33
C SER A 348 22.26 -45.64 20.06
N ALA A 349 21.65 -44.47 20.20
CA ALA A 349 21.59 -43.50 19.11
C ALA A 349 22.68 -42.44 19.32
N VAL A 350 23.83 -42.61 18.66
CA VAL A 350 24.75 -41.49 18.41
C VAL A 350 23.97 -40.48 17.55
N PRO A 351 23.84 -39.21 17.96
CA PRO A 351 23.12 -38.23 17.16
C PRO A 351 23.87 -38.02 15.84
N PRO A 352 23.18 -37.99 14.69
CA PRO A 352 23.83 -37.65 13.42
C PRO A 352 24.32 -36.20 13.48
N ASP A 353 25.51 -36.00 12.95
CA ASP A 353 26.26 -34.75 12.91
C ASP A 353 25.38 -33.61 12.34
N GLN A 354 25.15 -32.56 13.15
CA GLN A 354 24.25 -31.44 12.80
C GLN A 354 24.82 -30.54 11.69
N ASP A 355 26.05 -30.76 11.25
CA ASP A 355 26.73 -29.99 10.19
C ASP A 355 26.39 -30.43 8.75
N ALA A 356 25.49 -31.39 8.55
CA ALA A 356 25.06 -31.83 7.21
C ALA A 356 23.85 -31.06 6.62
N LEU A 357 23.37 -30.01 7.31
CA LEU A 357 22.25 -29.16 6.85
C LEU A 357 22.61 -27.67 6.80
N LEU A 358 23.77 -27.34 6.23
CA LEU A 358 24.10 -26.00 5.75
C LEU A 358 24.57 -26.03 4.29
#